data_AF-A0A7Y2IT33-F1
#
_entry.id   AF-A0A7Y2IT33-F1
#
_cell.length_a   1.000
_cell.length_b   1.000
_cell.length_c   1.000
_cell.angle_alpha   90.00
_cell.angle_beta   90.00
_cell.angle_gamma   90.00
#
_symmetry.space_group_name_H-M   'P 1'
#
loop_
_entity.id
_entity.type
_entity.pdbx_description
1 polymer ?
#
loop_
_entity_poly.entity_id
_entity_poly.type
_entity_poly.pdbx_seq_one_letter_code
_entity_poly.pdbx_strand_id
1 'polypeptide(L)' 'MDRTGVVPIAEVDFGGVTREINMSFVPDAEPGVRVITHSGLAVRVARTDVWDPATDLSG' A
#
# COMPACT_ATOMS: atom_id res chain seq x y z
N MET A 1 4.37 9.73 -28.42
CA MET A 1 4.16 9.01 -27.15
C MET A 1 3.05 9.74 -26.42
N ASP A 2 1.87 9.14 -26.38
CA ASP A 2 0.74 9.66 -25.62
C ASP A 2 1.05 9.54 -24.11
N ARG A 3 0.87 10.62 -23.35
CA ARG A 3 1.20 10.69 -21.90
C ARG A 3 -0.04 10.73 -21.01
N THR A 4 -1.24 10.54 -21.56
CA THR A 4 -2.49 10.47 -20.78
C THR A 4 -2.71 9.09 -20.13
N GLY A 5 -1.70 8.60 -19.42
CA GLY A 5 -1.90 7.47 -18.50
C GLY A 5 -2.72 7.93 -17.31
N VAL A 6 -3.87 7.29 -17.04
CA VAL A 6 -4.59 7.49 -15.79
C VAL A 6 -3.68 7.05 -14.66
N VAL A 7 -3.37 7.97 -13.74
CA VAL A 7 -2.63 7.64 -12.52
C VAL A 7 -3.64 7.04 -11.54
N PRO A 8 -3.49 5.77 -11.11
CA PRO A 8 -4.40 5.20 -10.13
C PRO A 8 -4.14 5.88 -8.78
N ILE A 9 -5.19 6.48 -8.21
CA ILE A 9 -5.15 7.18 -6.92
C ILE A 9 -6.12 6.48 -5.96
N ALA A 10 -5.72 6.32 -4.70
CA ALA A 10 -6.59 5.84 -3.63
C ALA A 10 -6.50 6.73 -2.39
N GLU A 11 -7.61 6.83 -1.64
CA GLU A 11 -7.60 7.38 -0.29
C GLU A 11 -7.07 6.34 0.69
N VAL A 12 -6.01 6.71 1.43
CA VAL A 12 -5.36 5.83 2.40
C VAL A 12 -5.43 6.48 3.77
N ASP A 13 -5.88 5.71 4.77
CA ASP A 13 -5.87 6.13 6.17
C ASP A 13 -4.53 5.80 6.85
N PHE A 14 -3.96 6.80 7.50
CA PHE A 14 -2.75 6.71 8.31
C PHE A 14 -3.06 6.91 9.79
N GLY A 15 -3.92 6.04 10.36
CA GLY A 15 -4.28 6.09 11.78
C GLY A 15 -5.19 7.28 12.12
N GLY A 16 -6.20 7.52 11.28
CA GLY A 16 -7.14 8.63 11.39
C GLY A 16 -6.81 9.84 10.53
N VAL A 17 -5.80 9.77 9.67
CA VAL A 17 -5.45 10.83 8.71
C VAL A 17 -5.52 10.28 7.30
N THR A 18 -6.51 10.74 6.53
CA THR A 18 -6.70 10.34 5.13
C THR A 18 -5.85 11.17 4.18
N ARG A 19 -5.20 10.52 3.22
CA ARG A 19 -4.43 11.15 2.13
C ARG A 19 -4.68 10.46 0.80
N GLU A 20 -4.65 11.23 -0.29
CA GLU A 20 -4.58 10.69 -1.64
C GLU A 20 -3.18 10.15 -1.93
N ILE A 21 -3.10 8.89 -2.34
CA ILE A 21 -1.85 8.18 -2.61
C ILE A 21 -1.86 7.64 -4.03
N ASN A 22 -0.71 7.76 -4.70
CA ASN A 22 -0.48 7.18 -6.00
C ASN A 22 -0.24 5.66 -5.89
N MET A 23 -1.06 4.88 -6.60
CA MET A 23 -1.11 3.43 -6.55
C MET A 23 -0.39 2.76 -7.73
N SER A 24 0.40 3.50 -8.52
CA SER A 24 0.98 2.99 -9.78
C SER A 24 1.82 1.71 -9.65
N PHE A 25 2.37 1.40 -8.46
CA PHE A 25 3.13 0.17 -8.23
C PHE A 25 2.31 -0.97 -7.64
N VAL A 26 1.07 -0.70 -7.23
CA VAL A 26 0.12 -1.66 -6.68
C VAL A 26 -1.29 -1.37 -7.21
N PRO A 27 -1.50 -1.33 -8.54
CA PRO A 27 -2.75 -0.88 -9.15
C PRO A 27 -3.95 -1.79 -8.82
N ASP A 28 -3.69 -3.05 -8.49
CA ASP A 28 -4.72 -4.05 -8.17
C ASP A 28 -5.03 -4.13 -6.66
N ALA A 29 -4.51 -3.20 -5.85
CA ALA A 29 -4.79 -3.18 -4.42
C ALA A 29 -6.26 -2.78 -4.15
N GLU A 30 -6.97 -3.62 -3.40
CA GLU A 30 -8.38 -3.41 -3.07
C GLU A 30 -8.56 -2.63 -1.75
N PRO A 31 -9.68 -1.91 -1.56
CA PRO A 31 -10.00 -1.30 -0.27
C PRO A 31 -9.94 -2.30 0.89
N GLY A 32 -9.37 -1.86 2.01
CA GLY A 32 -9.21 -2.68 3.23
C GLY A 32 -7.85 -3.39 3.35
N VAL A 33 -7.04 -3.42 2.30
CA VAL A 33 -5.64 -3.87 2.42
C VAL A 33 -4.75 -2.77 2.98
N ARG A 34 -3.68 -3.15 3.67
CA ARG A 34 -2.67 -2.22 4.14
C ARG A 34 -1.60 -2.03 3.06
N VAL A 35 -1.13 -0.80 2.88
CA VAL A 35 -0.04 -0.48 1.95
C VAL A 35 1.12 0.19 2.67
N ILE A 36 2.33 -0.06 2.16
CA ILE A 36 3.54 0.67 2.53
C ILE A 36 3.70 1.81 1.53
N THR A 37 3.84 3.03 2.04
CA THR A 37 3.99 4.23 1.22
C THR A 37 5.37 4.86 1.39
N HIS A 38 5.84 5.51 0.32
CA HIS A 38 7.03 6.36 0.33
C HIS A 38 6.78 7.58 -0.53
N SER A 39 6.90 8.79 0.04
CA SER A 39 6.80 10.05 -0.70
C SER A 39 5.52 10.20 -1.55
N GLY A 40 4.36 9.79 -1.01
CA GLY A 40 3.06 9.90 -1.70
C GLY A 40 2.74 8.75 -2.68
N LEU A 41 3.58 7.71 -2.70
CA LEU A 41 3.46 6.56 -3.58
C LEU A 41 3.30 5.27 -2.76
N ALA A 42 2.32 4.45 -3.07
CA ALA A 42 2.22 3.10 -2.54
C ALA A 42 3.22 2.19 -3.26
N VAL A 43 4.16 1.63 -2.53
CA VAL A 43 5.24 0.81 -3.10
C VAL A 43 4.97 -0.69 -2.97
N ARG A 44 4.22 -1.12 -1.95
CA ARG A 44 3.90 -2.53 -1.68
C ARG A 44 2.59 -2.67 -0.91
N VAL A 45 1.89 -3.79 -1.12
CA VAL A 45 0.83 -4.25 -0.21
C VAL A 45 1.49 -4.94 0.99
N ALA A 46 1.16 -4.50 2.19
CA ALA A 46 1.59 -5.16 3.41
C ALA A 46 0.63 -6.31 3.72
N ARG A 47 1.17 -7.53 3.76
CA ARG A 47 0.46 -8.63 4.42
C ARG A 47 0.66 -8.44 5.91
N THR A 48 -0.44 -8.45 6.66
CA THR A 48 -0.38 -8.81 8.07
C THR A 48 -0.57 -10.31 8.10
N ASP A 49 0.51 -11.07 7.91
CA ASP A 49 0.63 -12.26 8.73
C ASP A 49 0.66 -11.77 10.18
N VAL A 50 -0.13 -12.40 11.03
CA VAL A 50 0.02 -12.21 12.47
C VAL A 50 1.49 -12.49 12.75
N TRP A 51 2.22 -11.50 13.27
CA TRP A 51 3.53 -11.73 13.84
C TRP A 51 3.37 -12.80 14.92
N ASP A 52 3.70 -14.04 14.57
CA ASP A 52 3.83 -15.13 15.52
C ASP A 52 5.28 -15.14 15.99
N PRO A 53 5.57 -14.70 17.23
CA PRO A 53 6.93 -14.71 17.75
C PRO A 53 7.53 -16.13 17.77
N ALA A 54 6.73 -17.19 17.73
CA ALA A 54 7.24 -18.56 17.64
C ALA A 54 7.78 -18.92 16.25
N THR A 55 7.28 -18.27 15.19
CA THR A 55 7.71 -18.53 13.81
C THR A 55 8.96 -17.73 13.44
N ASP A 56 9.14 -16.52 14.00
CA ASP A 56 10.31 -15.66 13.72
C ASP A 56 11.62 -16.10 14.42
N LEU A 57 11.52 -16.73 15.59
CA LEU A 57 12.69 -17.22 16.36
C LEU A 57 13.28 -18.54 15.87
N SER A 58 12.73 -19.10 14.79
CA SER A 58 13.18 -20.36 14.19
C SER A 58 14.11 -20.19 12.98
N GLY A 59 14.48 -18.93 12.66
CA GLY A 59 15.40 -18.55 11.58
C GLY A 59 16.86 -18.41 12.01
#